data_AF-A0A7S3ATN8-F1
#
_entry.id   AF-A0A7S3ATN8-F1
#
_cell.length_a   1.000
_cell.length_b   1.000
_cell.length_c   1.000
_cell.angle_alpha   90.00
_cell.angle_beta   90.00
_cell.angle_gamma   90.00
#
_symmetry.space_group_name_H-M   'P 1'
#
loop_
_entity.id
_entity.type
_entity.pdbx_description
1 polymer ?
#
loop_
_entity_poly.entity_id
_entity_poly.type
_entity_poly.pdbx_seq_one_letter_code
_entity_poly.pdbx_strand_id
1 'polypeptide(L)'
;KMTITTSEWVVTAFSKMKKSIIRGSSCATGKCFLNVAVKPVTDVDHAIVAPHGLIGQAFDGGDFSVIGATDQYKGIEFTTSAMGEGAIEGTSKDYEMADK
;
A
#
# COMPACT_ATOMS: atom_id res chain seq x y z
N LYS A 1 -6.73 16.30 9.31
CA LYS A 1 -5.44 15.77 8.80
C LYS A 1 -4.85 14.91 9.90
N MET A 2 -4.54 13.66 9.60
CA MET A 2 -3.89 12.72 10.52
C MET A 2 -2.41 12.61 10.16
N THR A 3 -1.55 12.44 11.15
CA THR A 3 -0.13 12.18 10.96
C THR A 3 0.30 11.14 11.98
N ILE A 4 0.92 10.07 11.49
CA ILE A 4 1.51 9.00 12.29
C ILE A 4 3.00 9.00 11.96
N THR A 5 3.82 9.00 13.01
CA THR A 5 5.27 9.00 12.90
C THR A 5 5.80 7.79 13.65
N THR A 6 6.65 7.01 12.98
CA THR A 6 7.44 5.93 13.58
C THR A 6 8.92 6.32 13.52
N SER A 7 9.81 5.43 13.95
CA SER A 7 11.27 5.59 13.80
C SER A 7 11.73 5.61 12.34
N GLU A 8 10.91 5.12 11.41
CA GLU A 8 11.31 4.89 10.01
C GLU A 8 10.42 5.64 9.00
N TRP A 9 9.16 5.95 9.37
CA TRP A 9 8.18 6.50 8.45
C TRP A 9 7.36 7.65 9.03
N VAL A 10 7.01 8.60 8.16
CA VAL A 10 5.94 9.56 8.41
C VAL A 10 4.81 9.29 7.42
N VAL A 11 3.65 8.94 7.96
CA VAL A 11 2.42 8.74 7.20
C VAL A 11 1.48 9.89 7.47
N THR A 12 1.03 10.56 6.41
CA THR A 12 0.01 11.60 6.49
C THR A 12 -1.22 11.20 5.70
N ALA A 13 -2.39 11.41 6.29
CA ALA A 13 -3.67 11.13 5.65
C ALA A 13 -4.63 12.31 5.83
N PHE A 14 -5.31 12.72 4.76
CA PHE A 14 -6.36 13.71 4.84
C PHE A 14 -7.38 13.57 3.73
N SER A 15 -8.64 13.85 4.07
CA SER A 15 -9.73 13.90 3.10
C SER A 15 -9.73 15.26 2.40
N LYS A 16 -9.80 15.26 1.07
CA LYS A 16 -9.98 16.48 0.27
C LYS A 16 -11.01 16.26 -0.80
N MET A 17 -11.95 17.19 -0.89
CA MET A 17 -12.90 17.22 -1.98
C MET A 17 -12.23 17.87 -3.21
N LYS A 18 -12.31 17.21 -4.36
CA LYS A 18 -11.85 17.74 -5.65
C LYS A 18 -13.07 18.09 -6.50
N LYS A 19 -13.44 19.39 -6.49
CA LYS A 19 -14.64 19.92 -7.18
C LYS A 19 -14.71 19.56 -8.66
N SER A 20 -13.56 19.39 -9.31
CA SER A 20 -13.46 19.02 -10.73
C SER A 20 -13.75 17.55 -11.04
N ILE A 21 -13.75 16.67 -10.03
CA ILE A 21 -13.97 15.23 -10.20
C ILE A 21 -15.28 14.79 -9.56
N ILE A 22 -15.63 15.40 -8.42
CA ILE A 22 -16.79 15.04 -7.63
C ILE A 22 -17.73 16.24 -7.51
N ARG A 23 -19.01 16.05 -7.85
CA ARG A 23 -20.07 17.04 -7.59
C ARG A 23 -20.35 17.10 -6.09
N GLY A 24 -19.98 18.21 -5.44
CA GLY A 24 -20.19 18.46 -4.03
C GLY A 24 -19.45 19.70 -3.52
N SER A 25 -19.82 20.21 -2.33
CA SER A 25 -19.19 21.36 -1.69
C SER A 25 -18.33 20.99 -0.48
N SER A 26 -18.51 19.79 0.09
CA SER A 26 -17.77 19.31 1.26
C SER A 26 -17.65 17.77 1.27
N CYS A 27 -16.87 17.23 2.21
CA CYS A 27 -16.78 15.78 2.44
C CYS A 27 -18.01 15.17 3.12
N ALA A 28 -18.98 15.98 3.57
CA ALA A 28 -20.14 15.52 4.33
C ALA A 28 -21.07 14.61 3.52
N THR A 29 -21.00 14.66 2.18
CA THR A 29 -21.79 13.80 1.28
C THR A 29 -21.11 12.45 0.99
N GLY A 30 -20.03 12.12 1.69
CA GLY A 30 -19.29 10.85 1.53
C GLY A 30 -18.38 10.78 0.32
N LYS A 31 -18.28 11.85 -0.49
CA LYS A 31 -17.50 11.85 -1.73
C LYS A 31 -16.21 12.66 -1.60
N CYS A 32 -15.22 12.10 -0.89
CA CYS A 32 -13.90 12.71 -0.76
C CYS A 32 -12.77 11.75 -1.10
N PHE A 33 -11.71 12.31 -1.70
CA PHE A 33 -10.47 11.58 -1.89
C PHE A 33 -9.74 11.50 -0.56
N LEU A 34 -9.34 10.30 -0.17
CA LEU A 34 -8.31 10.11 0.84
C LEU A 34 -6.96 10.34 0.18
N ASN A 35 -6.27 11.40 0.57
CA ASN A 35 -4.90 11.66 0.14
C ASN A 35 -3.98 11.04 1.19
N VAL A 36 -3.13 10.12 0.75
CA VAL A 36 -2.14 9.44 1.59
C VAL A 36 -0.76 9.83 1.06
N ALA A 37 0.14 10.22 1.95
CA ALA A 37 1.55 10.36 1.63
C ALA A 37 2.38 9.62 2.69
N VAL A 38 3.29 8.78 2.22
CA VAL A 38 4.23 8.00 3.02
C VAL A 38 5.63 8.49 2.67
N LYS A 39 6.40 8.89 3.68
CA LYS A 39 7.76 9.39 3.51
C LYS A 39 8.71 8.67 4.46
N PRO A 40 9.88 8.20 3.99
CA PRO A 40 10.90 7.67 4.87
C PRO A 40 11.52 8.81 5.69
N VAL A 41 11.91 8.51 6.93
CA VAL A 41 12.77 9.38 7.76
C VAL A 41 14.19 8.86 7.89
N THR A 42 14.46 7.68 7.34
CA THR A 42 15.77 7.03 7.25
C THR A 42 16.22 6.91 5.80
N ASP A 43 17.48 6.56 5.59
CA ASP A 43 18.02 6.25 4.25
C ASP A 43 17.57 4.86 3.82
N VAL A 44 16.43 4.81 3.13
CA VAL A 44 15.82 3.56 2.68
C VAL A 44 16.41 3.05 1.36
N ASP A 45 17.17 3.87 0.64
CA ASP A 45 17.82 3.49 -0.62
C ASP A 45 19.00 2.54 -0.39
N HIS A 46 19.59 2.59 0.81
CA HIS A 46 20.68 1.72 1.26
C HIS A 46 20.25 0.70 2.32
N ALA A 47 18.94 0.49 2.51
CA ALA A 47 18.45 -0.55 3.40
C ALA A 47 18.80 -1.95 2.86
N ILE A 48 19.08 -2.91 3.76
CA ILE A 48 19.36 -4.32 3.39
C ILE A 48 18.23 -4.90 2.53
N VAL A 49 16.99 -4.49 2.84
CA VAL A 49 15.80 -4.81 2.07
C VAL A 49 15.16 -3.52 1.62
N ALA A 50 15.00 -3.35 0.31
CA ALA A 50 14.32 -2.19 -0.25
C ALA A 50 12.87 -2.12 0.26
N PRO A 51 12.35 -0.94 0.64
CA PRO A 51 10.96 -0.82 1.04
C PRO A 51 10.04 -1.14 -0.14
N HIS A 52 9.15 -2.10 0.04
CA HIS A 52 8.16 -2.51 -0.96
C HIS A 52 6.82 -2.77 -0.27
N GLY A 53 5.72 -2.59 -1.02
CA GLY A 53 4.37 -2.78 -0.50
C GLY A 53 3.33 -2.04 -1.34
N LEU A 54 2.09 -2.52 -1.30
CA LEU A 54 0.96 -1.96 -2.03
C LEU A 54 -0.02 -1.30 -1.05
N ILE A 55 -0.51 -0.10 -1.39
CA ILE A 55 -1.53 0.61 -0.62
C ILE A 55 -2.85 0.49 -1.36
N GLY A 56 -3.90 0.02 -0.67
CA GLY A 56 -5.27 0.00 -1.20
C GLY A 56 -5.76 -1.35 -1.74
N GLN A 57 -5.19 -2.47 -1.28
CA GLN A 57 -5.58 -3.82 -1.75
C GLN A 57 -6.96 -4.32 -1.27
N ALA A 58 -7.67 -3.58 -0.42
CA ALA A 58 -8.76 -4.16 0.38
C ALA A 58 -10.19 -3.78 -0.02
N PHE A 59 -10.45 -3.21 -1.21
CA PHE A 59 -11.82 -2.86 -1.57
C PHE A 59 -12.09 -2.93 -3.09
N ASP A 60 -12.46 -4.12 -3.58
CA ASP A 60 -13.01 -4.32 -4.93
C ASP A 60 -14.56 -4.36 -4.92
N GLY A 61 -15.18 -4.44 -3.74
CA GLY A 61 -16.64 -4.55 -3.61
C GLY A 61 -17.19 -5.92 -4.03
N GLY A 62 -16.33 -6.93 -4.17
CA GLY A 62 -16.68 -8.32 -4.42
C GLY A 62 -16.83 -9.14 -3.13
N ASP A 63 -17.47 -10.30 -3.24
CA ASP A 63 -17.61 -11.26 -2.13
C ASP A 63 -16.38 -12.18 -1.98
N PHE A 64 -15.28 -11.89 -2.69
CA PHE A 64 -14.07 -12.71 -2.70
C PHE A 64 -12.99 -12.10 -1.81
N SER A 65 -12.89 -12.59 -0.57
CA SER A 65 -11.70 -12.31 0.25
C SER A 65 -10.58 -13.27 -0.13
N VAL A 66 -9.44 -12.74 -0.55
CA VAL A 66 -8.25 -13.54 -0.79
C VAL A 66 -7.40 -13.51 0.49
N ILE A 67 -7.11 -14.68 1.07
CA ILE A 67 -6.18 -14.80 2.18
C ILE A 67 -4.78 -14.94 1.58
N GLY A 68 -3.92 -13.96 1.83
CA GLY A 68 -2.53 -13.97 1.36
C GLY A 68 -1.80 -15.27 1.73
N ALA A 69 -1.09 -15.84 0.76
CA ALA A 69 -0.19 -16.94 1.03
C ALA A 69 0.89 -16.49 2.01
N THR A 70 1.30 -17.38 2.90
CA THR A 70 2.28 -17.07 3.94
C THR A 70 3.57 -17.82 3.66
N ASP A 71 4.70 -17.14 3.86
CA ASP A 71 6.01 -17.75 3.72
C ASP A 71 6.36 -18.68 4.89
N GLN A 72 7.28 -19.61 4.62
CA GLN A 72 7.92 -20.38 5.67
C GLN A 72 9.09 -19.59 6.26
N TYR A 73 8.82 -18.84 7.32
CA TYR A 73 9.83 -18.07 8.08
C TYR A 73 10.73 -18.99 8.92
N LYS A 74 11.66 -19.71 8.27
CA LYS A 74 12.62 -20.61 8.93
C LYS A 74 14.05 -20.13 8.69
N GLY A 75 14.82 -19.94 9.77
CA GLY A 75 16.22 -19.53 9.71
C GLY A 75 16.41 -18.02 9.81
N ILE A 76 17.68 -17.59 9.71
CA ILE A 76 18.11 -16.18 9.77
C ILE A 76 17.93 -15.47 8.41
N GLU A 77 17.96 -16.25 7.33
CA GLU A 77 17.72 -15.83 5.95
C GLU A 77 16.78 -16.86 5.32
N PHE A 78 15.76 -16.39 4.61
CA PHE A 78 14.82 -17.24 3.89
C PHE A 78 14.42 -16.56 2.59
N THR A 79 14.25 -17.34 1.53
CA THR A 79 13.70 -16.86 0.26
C THR A 79 12.19 -16.95 0.32
N THR A 80 11.53 -15.84 -0.01
CA THR A 80 10.08 -15.77 -0.08
C THR A 80 9.55 -16.58 -1.28
N SER A 81 8.60 -17.44 -0.98
CA SER A 81 7.82 -18.29 -1.88
C SER A 81 6.44 -17.73 -2.18
N ALA A 82 5.91 -16.88 -1.30
CA ALA A 82 4.56 -16.35 -1.35
C ALA A 82 4.47 -14.89 -1.83
N MET A 83 5.58 -14.24 -2.24
CA MET A 83 5.68 -12.83 -2.71
C MET A 83 4.39 -12.20 -3.26
N GLY A 84 3.50 -11.70 -2.40
CA GLY A 84 2.23 -11.10 -2.81
C GLY A 84 1.17 -12.08 -3.37
N GLU A 85 1.49 -13.36 -3.54
CA GLU A 85 0.57 -14.41 -3.97
C GLU A 85 -0.60 -14.54 -3.00
N GLY A 86 -1.82 -14.55 -3.54
CA GLY A 86 -3.05 -14.55 -2.75
C GLY A 86 -3.33 -13.26 -1.98
N ALA A 87 -2.44 -12.26 -2.03
CA ALA A 87 -2.69 -10.89 -1.54
C ALA A 87 -3.00 -9.91 -2.68
N ILE A 88 -2.65 -10.28 -3.92
CA ILE A 88 -3.01 -9.59 -5.16
C ILE A 88 -3.89 -10.49 -6.02
N GLU A 89 -4.64 -9.89 -6.94
CA GLU A 89 -5.22 -10.62 -8.06
C GLU A 89 -4.11 -10.93 -9.07
N GLY A 90 -3.86 -12.22 -9.31
CA GLY A 90 -2.79 -12.71 -10.19
C GLY A 90 -1.54 -13.14 -9.44
N THR A 91 -0.40 -13.17 -10.14
CA THR A 91 0.91 -13.57 -9.63
C THR A 91 1.87 -12.39 -9.53
N SER A 92 2.92 -12.51 -8.72
CA SER A 92 3.90 -11.44 -8.56
C SER A 92 4.55 -11.00 -9.89
N LYS A 93 4.68 -11.93 -10.84
CA LYS A 93 5.26 -11.71 -12.17
C LYS A 93 4.41 -10.77 -13.03
N ASP A 94 3.10 -10.72 -12.79
CA ASP A 94 2.20 -9.88 -13.56
C ASP A 94 2.39 -8.38 -13.28
N TYR A 95 3.17 -8.05 -12.24
CA TYR A 95 3.46 -6.69 -11.79
C TYR A 95 4.94 -6.33 -11.90
N GLU A 96 5.74 -7.14 -12.57
CA GLU A 96 7.16 -6.86 -12.81
C GLU A 96 7.28 -5.64 -13.73
N MET A 97 7.97 -4.60 -13.24
CA MET A 97 8.20 -3.38 -14.02
C MET A 97 9.38 -3.60 -14.95
N ALA A 98 9.29 -3.09 -16.18
CA ALA A 98 10.41 -3.11 -17.11
C ALA A 98 11.65 -2.43 -16.49
N ASP A 99 12.82 -2.95 -16.80
CA ASP A 99 14.10 -2.37 -16.40
C ASP A 99 14.20 -0.90 -16.85
N LYS A 100 14.85 -0.08 -16.02
CA LYS A 100 15.06 1.35 -16.26
C LYS A 100 16.02 1.63 -17.42
#